data_AF-A0A553V053-F1
#
_entry.id   AF-A0A553V053-F1
#
_cell.length_a   1.000
_cell.length_b   1.000
_cell.length_c   1.000
_cell.angle_alpha   90.00
_cell.angle_beta   90.00
_cell.angle_gamma   90.00
#
_symmetry.space_group_name_H-M   'P 1'
#
loop_
_entity.id
_entity.type
_entity.pdbx_description
1 polymer ?
#
loop_
_entity_poly.entity_id
_entity_poly.type
_entity_poly.pdbx_seq_one_letter_code
_entity_poly.pdbx_strand_id
1 'polypeptide(L)'
;MRGLFLLVGTSLATENSFITTAEYGKELYNNPRNISCAKCHGALGTEQVITSYTQDNQQHSIKAPPINNLEFEAFKKALTNGKSIMPKYNLTPDEIKAIYYYLASTRENKP
;
A
#
# COMPACT_ATOMS: atom_id res chain seq x y z
N MET A 1 56.21 9.62 -30.78
CA MET A 1 55.84 10.55 -29.70
C MET A 1 54.49 10.12 -29.16
N ARG A 2 54.42 9.84 -27.85
CA ARG A 2 53.25 9.31 -27.14
C ARG A 2 52.17 10.40 -27.02
N GLY A 3 51.02 10.22 -27.65
CA GLY A 3 49.85 11.08 -27.45
C GLY A 3 49.11 10.65 -26.18
N LEU A 4 49.04 11.55 -25.21
CA LEU A 4 48.38 11.35 -23.91
C LEU A 4 46.86 11.44 -24.11
N PHE A 5 46.16 10.31 -24.01
CA PHE A 5 44.70 10.24 -24.01
C PHE A 5 44.20 10.69 -22.62
N LEU A 6 43.66 11.91 -22.52
CA LEU A 6 43.00 12.41 -21.32
C LEU A 6 41.62 11.73 -21.19
N LEU A 7 41.56 10.67 -20.38
CA LEU A 7 40.30 10.10 -19.87
C LEU A 7 39.67 11.13 -18.92
N VAL A 8 38.80 11.99 -19.46
CA VAL A 8 37.89 12.80 -18.66
C VAL A 8 36.86 11.86 -18.05
N GLY A 9 37.04 11.52 -16.78
CA GLY A 9 36.07 10.75 -16.02
C GLY A 9 34.80 11.58 -15.81
N THR A 10 33.72 11.21 -16.49
CA THR A 10 32.39 11.75 -16.19
C THR A 10 31.91 11.15 -14.87
N SER A 11 31.91 11.95 -13.81
CA SER A 11 31.23 11.60 -12.56
C SER A 11 29.72 11.53 -12.83
N LEU A 12 29.17 10.33 -12.93
CA LEU A 12 27.73 10.11 -12.83
C LEU A 12 27.31 10.40 -11.39
N ALA A 13 26.89 11.63 -11.11
CA ALA A 13 26.23 11.95 -9.85
C ALA A 13 24.92 11.15 -9.79
N THR A 14 24.85 10.15 -8.92
CA THR A 14 23.59 9.49 -8.59
C THR A 14 22.79 10.44 -7.72
N GLU A 15 21.76 11.06 -8.27
CA GLU A 15 20.73 11.75 -7.48
C GLU A 15 20.14 10.71 -6.53
N ASN A 16 20.45 10.78 -5.24
CA ASN A 16 19.80 9.96 -4.21
C ASN A 16 18.36 10.46 -4.03
N SER A 17 17.47 10.12 -4.96
CA SER A 17 16.05 10.43 -4.86
C SER A 17 15.45 9.59 -3.73
N PHE A 18 15.21 10.22 -2.58
CA PHE A 18 14.42 9.61 -1.51
C PHE A 18 13.01 9.27 -2.04
N ILE A 19 12.48 8.12 -1.62
CA ILE A 19 11.10 7.76 -1.96
C ILE A 19 10.13 8.74 -1.30
N THR A 20 9.07 9.10 -2.02
CA THR A 20 7.98 9.92 -1.51
C THR A 20 7.16 9.16 -0.44
N THR A 21 6.41 9.87 0.39
CA THR A 21 5.50 9.24 1.37
C THR A 21 4.47 8.34 0.71
N ALA A 22 3.99 8.69 -0.50
CA ALA A 22 3.05 7.87 -1.24
C ALA A 22 3.70 6.58 -1.78
N GLU A 23 4.95 6.65 -2.27
CA GLU A 23 5.70 5.47 -2.69
C GLU A 23 6.00 4.54 -1.50
N TYR A 24 6.44 5.10 -0.38
CA TYR A 24 6.62 4.34 0.85
C TYR A 24 5.31 3.68 1.31
N GLY A 25 4.21 4.44 1.29
CA GLY A 25 2.88 3.95 1.60
C GLY A 25 2.39 2.85 0.66
N LYS A 26 2.73 2.92 -0.63
CA LYS A 26 2.42 1.89 -1.63
C LYS A 26 3.14 0.58 -1.32
N GLU A 27 4.44 0.65 -1.03
CA GLU A 27 5.22 -0.54 -0.67
C GLU A 27 4.70 -1.17 0.63
N LEU A 28 4.39 -0.35 1.64
CA LEU A 28 3.73 -0.81 2.86
C LEU A 28 2.34 -1.39 2.60
N TYR A 29 1.54 -0.83 1.69
CA TYR A 29 0.22 -1.37 1.35
C TYR A 29 0.34 -2.76 0.70
N ASN A 30 1.34 -2.94 -0.15
CA ASN A 30 1.60 -4.19 -0.83
C ASN A 30 2.24 -5.24 0.08
N ASN A 31 3.00 -4.82 1.11
CA ASN A 31 3.70 -5.72 2.01
C ASN A 31 3.90 -5.13 3.42
N PRO A 32 2.84 -4.92 4.21
CA PRO A 32 2.97 -4.27 5.53
C PRO A 32 3.72 -5.18 6.52
N ARG A 33 3.45 -6.50 6.46
CA ARG A 33 4.11 -7.59 7.20
C ARG A 33 3.84 -8.95 6.53
N ASN A 34 4.29 -9.14 5.29
CA ASN A 34 4.15 -10.39 4.50
C ASN A 34 2.71 -10.78 4.10
N ILE A 35 1.70 -9.98 4.45
CA ILE A 35 0.32 -10.13 3.97
C ILE A 35 -0.14 -8.82 3.36
N SER A 36 -0.19 -8.77 2.03
CA SER A 36 -0.62 -7.60 1.26
C SER A 36 -2.04 -7.16 1.60
N CYS A 37 -2.25 -5.87 1.84
CA CYS A 37 -3.58 -5.27 1.97
C CYS A 37 -4.37 -5.40 0.65
N ALA A 38 -3.67 -5.29 -0.49
CA ALA A 38 -4.25 -5.35 -1.82
C ALA A 38 -4.91 -6.71 -2.14
N LYS A 39 -4.48 -7.79 -1.50
CA LYS A 39 -5.12 -9.12 -1.64
C LYS A 39 -6.58 -9.12 -1.17
N CYS A 40 -6.92 -8.26 -0.21
CA CYS A 40 -8.28 -8.15 0.32
C CYS A 40 -9.00 -6.90 -0.17
N HIS A 41 -8.30 -5.76 -0.34
CA HIS A 41 -8.93 -4.48 -0.68
C HIS A 41 -8.64 -4.02 -2.12
N GLY A 42 -7.99 -4.84 -2.95
CA GLY A 42 -7.60 -4.50 -4.32
C GLY A 42 -6.49 -3.43 -4.37
N ALA A 43 -6.01 -3.10 -5.57
CA ALA A 43 -4.93 -2.13 -5.74
C ALA A 43 -5.27 -0.71 -5.27
N LEU A 44 -6.56 -0.35 -5.33
CA LEU A 44 -7.09 0.99 -5.06
C LEU A 44 -7.89 1.09 -3.75
N GLY A 45 -7.85 0.06 -2.89
CA GLY A 45 -8.57 0.07 -1.61
C GLY A 45 -10.10 0.07 -1.75
N THR A 46 -10.63 -0.49 -2.83
CA THR A 46 -12.09 -0.58 -3.10
C THR A 46 -12.72 -1.81 -2.44
N GLU A 47 -14.06 -1.89 -2.44
CA GLU A 47 -14.75 -3.10 -2.00
C GLU A 47 -14.30 -4.31 -2.83
N GLN A 48 -14.06 -5.45 -2.18
CA GLN A 48 -13.78 -6.73 -2.86
C GLN A 48 -14.50 -7.88 -2.17
N VAL A 49 -14.88 -8.89 -2.95
CA VAL A 49 -15.27 -10.20 -2.43
C VAL A 49 -13.99 -11.01 -2.22
N ILE A 50 -13.67 -11.34 -0.97
CA ILE A 50 -12.47 -12.13 -0.62
C ILE A 50 -12.69 -13.59 -0.97
N THR A 51 -13.85 -14.13 -0.58
CA THR A 51 -14.23 -15.52 -0.86
C THR A 51 -15.75 -15.68 -0.75
N SER A 52 -16.26 -16.78 -1.31
CA SER A 52 -17.64 -17.22 -1.16
C SER A 52 -17.67 -18.70 -0.81
N TYR A 53 -18.64 -19.10 0.01
CA TYR A 53 -18.83 -20.49 0.43
C TYR A 53 -20.31 -20.79 0.63
N THR A 54 -20.67 -22.07 0.65
CA THR A 54 -22.03 -22.53 0.91
C THR A 54 -22.07 -23.22 2.27
N GLN A 55 -23.04 -22.85 3.10
CA GLN A 55 -23.34 -23.51 4.37
C GLN A 55 -24.86 -23.64 4.47
N ASP A 56 -25.37 -24.82 4.85
CA ASP A 56 -26.83 -25.06 4.99
C ASP A 56 -27.67 -24.70 3.75
N ASN A 57 -27.15 -25.00 2.55
CA ASN A 57 -27.72 -24.62 1.25
C ASN A 57 -27.88 -23.10 1.03
N GLN A 58 -27.25 -22.27 1.86
CA GLN A 58 -27.20 -20.81 1.73
C GLN A 58 -25.82 -20.36 1.27
N GLN A 59 -25.78 -19.44 0.31
CA GLN A 59 -24.53 -18.85 -0.19
C GLN A 59 -24.12 -17.67 0.70
N HIS A 60 -22.87 -17.70 1.17
CA HIS A 60 -22.26 -16.65 1.97
C HIS A 60 -21.05 -16.07 1.24
N SER A 61 -20.82 -14.77 1.41
CA SER A 61 -19.64 -14.08 0.87
C SER A 61 -18.96 -13.29 1.96
N ILE A 62 -17.63 -13.41 2.06
CA ILE A 62 -16.81 -12.54 2.90
C ILE A 62 -16.32 -11.39 2.04
N LYS A 63 -16.66 -10.17 2.43
CA LYS A 63 -16.31 -8.94 1.70
C LYS A 63 -15.40 -8.05 2.53
N ALA A 64 -14.39 -7.48 1.88
CA ALA A 64 -13.63 -6.37 2.40
C ALA A 64 -14.31 -5.06 2.00
N PRO A 65 -14.61 -4.15 2.93
CA PRO A 65 -15.21 -2.85 2.60
C PRO A 65 -14.21 -1.94 1.86
N PRO A 66 -14.70 -0.89 1.19
CA PRO A 66 -13.81 0.15 0.67
C PRO A 66 -13.11 0.86 1.84
N ILE A 67 -11.82 1.11 1.67
CA ILE A 67 -10.95 1.79 2.64
C ILE A 67 -10.34 3.07 2.08
N ASN A 68 -10.47 3.27 0.78
CA ASN A 68 -9.92 4.42 0.07
C ASN A 68 -10.74 5.70 0.25
N ASN A 69 -11.85 5.71 1.00
CA ASN A 69 -12.68 6.88 1.28
C ASN A 69 -12.95 7.08 2.78
N LEU A 70 -12.15 6.46 3.64
CA LEU A 70 -12.28 6.58 5.08
C LEU A 70 -11.62 7.87 5.60
N GLU A 71 -12.18 8.40 6.69
CA GLU A 71 -11.49 9.35 7.54
C GLU A 71 -10.27 8.68 8.21
N PHE A 72 -9.19 9.43 8.42
CA PHE A 72 -7.93 8.89 8.92
C PHE A 72 -8.09 8.13 10.25
N GLU A 73 -8.86 8.65 11.20
CA GLU A 73 -9.06 7.98 12.50
C GLU A 73 -9.82 6.66 12.36
N ALA A 74 -10.77 6.58 11.43
CA ALA A 74 -11.47 5.32 11.13
C ALA A 74 -10.51 4.29 10.50
N PHE A 75 -9.68 4.75 9.56
CA PHE A 75 -8.66 3.93 8.91
C PHE A 75 -7.64 3.37 9.93
N LYS A 76 -7.10 4.24 10.78
CA LYS A 76 -6.17 3.88 11.86
C LYS A 76 -6.80 2.88 12.82
N LYS A 77 -8.03 3.13 13.27
CA LYS A 77 -8.76 2.22 14.18
C LYS A 77 -8.92 0.82 13.57
N ALA A 78 -9.22 0.72 12.27
CA ALA A 78 -9.35 -0.56 11.59
C ALA A 78 -8.03 -1.35 11.59
N LEU A 79 -6.90 -0.70 11.30
CA LEU A 79 -5.57 -1.34 11.32
C LEU A 79 -5.10 -1.72 12.72
N THR A 80 -5.42 -0.93 13.75
CA THR A 80 -5.02 -1.22 15.13
C THR A 80 -5.86 -2.34 15.75
N ASN A 81 -7.18 -2.30 15.57
CA ASN A 81 -8.07 -3.22 16.27
C ASN A 81 -8.26 -4.55 15.51
N GLY A 82 -8.12 -4.51 14.18
CA GLY A 82 -8.54 -5.59 13.30
C GLY A 82 -10.08 -5.70 13.23
N LYS A 83 -10.58 -6.29 12.15
CA LYS A 83 -12.01 -6.57 11.97
C LYS A 83 -12.19 -7.88 11.22
N SER A 84 -13.01 -8.79 11.75
CA SER A 84 -13.28 -10.10 11.13
C SER A 84 -11.97 -10.85 10.83
N ILE A 85 -11.72 -11.20 9.57
CA ILE A 85 -10.53 -11.94 9.11
C ILE A 85 -9.32 -11.03 8.79
N MET A 86 -9.44 -9.71 8.95
CA MET A 86 -8.35 -8.78 8.66
C MET A 86 -7.20 -9.00 9.66
N PRO A 87 -5.96 -9.23 9.19
CA PRO A 87 -4.82 -9.46 10.07
C PRO A 87 -4.38 -8.18 10.79
N LYS A 88 -3.65 -8.35 11.89
CA LYS A 88 -2.97 -7.25 12.59
C LYS A 88 -1.56 -7.10 12.05
N TYR A 89 -1.14 -5.85 11.77
CA TYR A 89 0.13 -5.56 11.13
C TYR A 89 1.18 -4.93 12.05
N ASN A 90 0.84 -4.56 13.30
CA ASN A 90 1.75 -3.91 14.26
C ASN A 90 2.54 -2.72 13.65
N LEU A 91 1.84 -1.90 12.86
CA LEU A 91 2.42 -0.74 12.19
C LEU A 91 2.55 0.45 13.14
N THR A 92 3.57 1.28 12.92
CA THR A 92 3.72 2.57 13.60
C THR A 92 2.67 3.57 13.11
N PRO A 93 2.35 4.63 13.88
CA PRO A 93 1.44 5.68 13.43
C PRO A 93 1.85 6.33 12.09
N ASP A 94 3.16 6.47 11.83
CA ASP A 94 3.65 7.06 10.59
C ASP A 94 3.55 6.10 9.40
N GLU A 95 3.76 4.80 9.60
CA GLU A 95 3.50 3.77 8.59
C GLU A 95 2.02 3.74 8.21
N ILE A 96 1.12 3.80 9.19
CA ILE A 96 -0.34 3.87 8.97
C ILE A 96 -0.69 5.11 8.14
N LYS A 97 -0.08 6.25 8.48
CA LYS A 97 -0.28 7.52 7.77
C LYS A 97 0.26 7.46 6.34
N ALA A 98 1.40 6.83 6.10
CA ALA A 98 1.95 6.64 4.76
C ALA A 98 1.00 5.83 3.87
N ILE A 99 0.47 4.70 4.36
CA ILE A 99 -0.52 3.90 3.63
C ILE A 99 -1.79 4.71 3.35
N TYR A 100 -2.27 5.47 4.34
CA TYR A 100 -3.43 6.36 4.17
C TYR A 100 -3.20 7.38 3.05
N TYR A 101 -2.04 8.03 3.03
CA TYR A 101 -1.68 8.99 1.97
C TYR A 101 -1.59 8.35 0.59
N TYR A 102 -1.03 7.15 0.49
CA TYR A 102 -1.03 6.39 -0.77
C TYR A 102 -2.45 6.15 -1.28
N LEU A 103 -3.36 5.64 -0.43
CA LEU A 103 -4.74 5.40 -0.85
C LEU A 103 -5.46 6.71 -1.20
N ALA A 104 -5.19 7.79 -0.48
CA ALA A 104 -5.73 9.11 -0.78
C ALA A 104 -5.27 9.63 -2.16
N SER A 105 -3.99 9.50 -2.50
CA SER A 105 -3.45 9.98 -3.78
C SER A 105 -3.96 9.18 -4.98
N THR A 106 -4.35 7.92 -4.79
CA THR A 106 -5.00 7.13 -5.85
C THR A 106 -6.42 7.61 -6.19
N ARG A 107 -7.11 8.33 -5.29
CA ARG A 107 -8.42 8.93 -5.57
C ARG A 107 -8.33 10.09 -6.56
N GLU A 108 -7.29 10.92 -6.41
CA GLU A 108 -7.07 12.12 -7.22
C GLU A 108 -6.64 11.79 -8.65
N ASN A 109 -6.13 10.57 -8.89
CA ASN A 109 -5.67 10.06 -10.18
C ASN A 109 -6.67 9.10 -10.85
N LYS A 110 -7.96 9.16 -10.49
CA LYS A 110 -9.00 8.35 -11.14
C LYS A 110 -9.29 8.95 -12.54
N PRO A 111 -9.28 8.16 -13.63
CA PRO A 111 -9.68 8.65 -14.95
C PRO A 111 -11.15 9.09 -14.98
#